data_AF-A0A5B0QFG0-F1
#
_entry.id   AF-A0A5B0QFG0-F1
#
_cell.length_a   1.000
_cell.length_b   1.000
_cell.length_c   1.000
_cell.angle_alpha   90.00
_cell.angle_beta   90.00
_cell.angle_gamma   90.00
#
_symmetry.space_group_name_H-M   'P 1'
#
loop_
_entity.id
_entity.type
_entity.pdbx_description
1 polymer ?
#
loop_
_entity_poly.entity_id
_entity_poly.type
_entity_poly.pdbx_seq_one_letter_code
_entity_poly.pdbx_strand_id
1 'polypeptide(L)' 'MQWLDGIYPPNGSADKYGVKRGPCDPNSGDPGPLRDSKPDSQVTFSNVKIGPIDNSAEKSTPAKQKRSTFYI' A
#
# COMPACT_ATOMS: atom_id res chain seq x y z
N MET A 1 -9.70 -4.72 -9.91
CA MET A 1 -8.51 -5.58 -9.83
C MET A 1 -8.91 -6.78 -8.98
N GLN A 2 -9.81 -7.63 -9.49
CA GLN A 2 -10.74 -8.39 -8.64
C GLN A 2 -10.09 -9.35 -7.63
N TRP A 3 -8.91 -9.89 -7.96
CA TRP A 3 -8.12 -10.74 -7.07
C TRP A 3 -7.51 -10.00 -5.87
N LEU A 4 -7.48 -8.66 -5.91
CA LEU A 4 -6.97 -7.80 -4.84
C LEU A 4 -8.11 -7.14 -4.07
N ASP A 5 -9.06 -6.54 -4.79
CA ASP A 5 -10.01 -5.57 -4.24
C ASP A 5 -11.48 -5.97 -4.32
N GLY A 6 -11.81 -7.11 -4.92
CA GLY A 6 -13.19 -7.54 -5.15
C GLY A 6 -13.42 -9.04 -4.89
N ILE A 7 -14.06 -9.72 -5.84
CA ILE A 7 -14.45 -11.14 -5.72
C ILE A 7 -13.67 -11.96 -6.74
N TYR A 8 -12.90 -12.94 -6.27
CA TYR A 8 -12.12 -13.82 -7.14
C TYR A 8 -12.02 -15.25 -6.61
N PRO A 9 -12.20 -16.29 -7.44
CA PRO A 9 -12.41 -16.26 -8.89
C PRO A 9 -13.79 -15.70 -9.31
N PRO A 10 -13.97 -15.26 -10.57
CA PRO A 10 -15.20 -14.58 -11.01
C PRO A 10 -16.49 -15.40 -10.81
N ASN A 11 -16.38 -16.73 -10.81
CA ASN A 11 -17.49 -17.66 -10.62
C ASN A 11 -17.60 -18.18 -9.17
N GLY A 12 -16.80 -17.64 -8.24
CA GLY A 12 -16.85 -17.99 -6.83
C GLY A 12 -17.99 -17.28 -6.12
N SER A 13 -18.74 -17.99 -5.28
CA SER A 13 -19.70 -17.36 -4.36
C SER A 13 -18.96 -16.49 -3.34
N ALA A 14 -19.45 -15.27 -3.12
CA ALA A 14 -18.88 -14.29 -2.20
C ALA A 14 -18.89 -14.77 -0.73
N ASP A 15 -19.79 -15.68 -0.38
CA ASP A 15 -19.94 -16.22 0.97
C ASP A 15 -18.91 -17.32 1.28
N LYS A 16 -18.19 -17.81 0.27
CA LYS A 16 -17.10 -18.75 0.47
C LYS A 16 -15.86 -18.03 0.98
N TYR A 17 -15.27 -18.58 2.04
CA TYR A 17 -14.04 -18.06 2.63
C TYR A 17 -12.92 -17.90 1.58
N GLY A 18 -12.27 -16.74 1.60
CA GLY A 18 -11.15 -16.41 0.71
C GLY A 18 -11.52 -15.90 -0.68
N VAL A 19 -12.81 -15.95 -1.07
CA VAL A 19 -13.27 -15.46 -2.38
C VAL A 19 -13.45 -13.93 -2.38
N LYS A 20 -14.08 -13.38 -1.35
CA LYS A 20 -14.24 -11.93 -1.16
C LYS A 20 -12.95 -11.35 -0.54
N ARG A 21 -12.28 -10.47 -1.28
CA ARG A 21 -10.98 -9.89 -0.92
C ARG A 21 -11.02 -8.38 -0.68
N GLY A 22 -12.07 -7.73 -1.17
CA GLY A 22 -12.36 -6.34 -0.87
C GLY A 22 -13.80 -5.96 -1.20
N PRO A 23 -14.13 -4.66 -1.06
CA PRO A 23 -15.49 -4.15 -1.23
C PRO A 23 -15.79 -3.69 -2.67
N CYS A 24 -14.83 -3.71 -3.60
CA CYS A 24 -15.04 -3.18 -4.94
C CYS A 24 -16.02 -4.04 -5.75
N ASP A 25 -16.77 -3.38 -6.64
CA ASP A 25 -17.77 -4.03 -7.49
C ASP A 25 -17.12 -5.09 -8.40
N PRO A 26 -17.74 -6.27 -8.63
CA PRO A 26 -17.20 -7.34 -9.46
C PRO A 26 -16.88 -6.95 -10.92
N ASN A 27 -17.56 -5.91 -11.44
CA ASN A 27 -17.36 -5.40 -12.80
C ASN A 27 -16.39 -4.20 -12.85
N SER A 28 -15.81 -3.82 -11.72
CA SER A 28 -14.85 -2.71 -11.65
C SER A 28 -13.42 -3.13 -12.03
N GLY A 29 -12.61 -2.13 -12.39
CA GLY A 29 -11.22 -2.33 -12.79
C GLY A 29 -11.02 -2.72 -14.26
N ASP A 30 -12.05 -2.60 -15.10
CA ASP A 30 -11.86 -2.62 -16.55
C ASP A 30 -10.97 -1.44 -16.97
N PRO A 31 -9.89 -1.67 -17.75
CA PRO A 31 -8.93 -0.63 -18.07
C PRO A 31 -9.50 0.57 -18.83
N GLY A 32 -10.51 0.40 -19.69
CA GLY A 32 -11.04 1.49 -20.51
C GLY A 32 -11.73 2.55 -19.67
N PRO A 33 -12.90 2.23 -19.07
CA PRO A 33 -13.63 3.16 -18.21
C PRO A 33 -12.82 3.66 -17.02
N LEU A 34 -11.91 2.85 -16.49
CA LEU A 34 -11.05 3.27 -15.38
C LEU A 34 -10.10 4.41 -15.80
N ARG A 35 -9.46 4.30 -16.96
CA ARG A 35 -8.54 5.33 -17.46
C ARG A 35 -9.27 6.63 -17.80
N ASP A 36 -10.48 6.52 -18.34
CA ASP A 36 -11.28 7.70 -18.69
C ASP A 36 -11.82 8.42 -17.45
N SER A 37 -12.27 7.65 -16.44
CA SER A 37 -12.90 8.23 -15.23
C SER A 37 -11.91 8.66 -14.15
N LYS A 38 -10.69 8.09 -14.15
CA LYS A 38 -9.67 8.31 -13.12
C LYS A 38 -8.27 8.59 -13.70
N PRO A 39 -8.12 9.48 -14.70
CA PRO A 39 -6.87 9.67 -15.44
C PRO A 39 -5.71 10.18 -14.56
N ASP A 40 -6.02 11.01 -13.55
CA ASP A 40 -5.01 11.64 -12.69
C ASP A 40 -4.69 10.83 -11.43
N SER A 41 -5.09 9.55 -11.38
CA SER A 41 -4.81 8.70 -10.23
C SER A 41 -3.32 8.41 -10.13
N GLN A 42 -2.73 8.75 -8.98
CA GLN A 42 -1.31 8.55 -8.71
C GLN A 42 -1.08 8.06 -7.28
N VAL A 43 0.08 7.42 -7.07
CA VAL A 43 0.55 7.00 -5.75
C VAL A 43 1.97 7.53 -5.53
N THR A 44 2.24 8.05 -4.33
CA THR A 44 3.58 8.52 -3.94
C THR A 44 4.12 7.62 -2.84
N PHE A 45 5.19 6.88 -3.15
CA PHE A 45 5.94 6.14 -2.15
C PHE A 45 7.11 7.00 -1.65
N SER A 46 7.32 7.03 -0.35
CA SER A 46 8.44 7.77 0.27
C SER A 46 8.99 6.98 1.46
N ASN A 47 10.16 7.40 1.97
CA ASN A 47 10.78 6.80 3.16
C ASN A 47 11.04 5.29 3.04
N VAL A 48 11.51 4.83 1.87
CA VAL A 48 11.95 3.44 1.68
C VAL A 48 13.21 3.19 2.50
N LYS A 49 13.18 2.15 3.33
CA LYS A 49 14.30 1.73 4.18
C LYS A 49 14.59 0.26 3.92
N ILE A 50 15.86 -0.07 3.65
CA ILE A 50 16.34 -1.43 3.46
C ILE A 50 17.47 -1.64 4.46
N GLY A 51 17.36 -2.66 5.29
CA GLY A 51 18.35 -2.99 6.30
C GLY A 51 18.12 -4.40 6.86
N PRO A 52 19.04 -4.91 7.69
CA PRO A 52 18.87 -6.17 8.39
C PRO A 52 17.58 -6.19 9.23
N ILE A 53 17.05 -7.38 9.49
CA ILE A 53 15.94 -7.54 10.44
C ILE A 53 16.47 -7.16 11.82
N ASP A 54 15.99 -6.03 12.35
CA ASP A 54 16.25 -5.60 13.71
C ASP A 54 15.09 -6.06 14.61
N ASN A 55 15.42 -6.76 15.71
CA ASN A 55 14.43 -7.23 16.69
C ASN A 55 14.07 -6.15 17.73
N SER A 56 14.63 -4.95 17.58
CA SER A 56 14.46 -3.85 18.51
C SER A 56 13.16 -3.11 18.22
N ALA A 57 12.25 -3.07 19.21
CA ALA A 57 11.12 -2.14 19.23
C ALA A 57 11.64 -0.71 19.47
N GLU A 58 12.45 -0.17 18.56
CA GLU A 58 12.89 1.22 18.65
C GLU A 58 11.70 2.13 18.37
N LYS A 59 11.05 2.59 19.44
CA LYS A 59 10.34 3.86 19.43
C LYS A 59 11.33 4.89 18.90
N SER A 60 11.12 5.33 17.66
CA SER A 60 11.89 6.38 17.01
C SER A 60 11.87 7.64 17.87
N THR A 61 12.79 7.73 18.82
CA THR A 61 13.10 8.95 19.51
C THR A 61 14.04 9.69 18.58
N PRO A 62 13.67 10.86 18.06
CA PRO A 62 14.51 11.57 17.11
C PRO A 62 15.85 11.86 17.78
N ALA A 63 16.93 11.32 17.21
CA ALA A 63 18.28 11.62 17.64
C ALA A 63 18.49 13.13 17.51
N LYS A 64 18.62 13.85 18.64
CA LYS A 64 19.08 15.23 18.66
C LYS A 64 20.47 15.27 18.05
N GLN A 65 20.55 15.73 16.80
CA GLN A 65 21.79 15.98 16.08
C GLN A 65 22.64 16.94 16.92
N LYS A 66 23.66 16.43 17.61
CA LYS A 66 24.65 17.25 18.31
C LYS A 66 25.42 18.03 17.24
N ARG A 67 25.11 19.32 17.08
CA ARG A 67 26.00 20.25 16.39
C ARG A 67 27.30 20.32 17.19
N SER A 68 28.33 19.66 16.70
CA SER A 68 29.69 19.86 17.17
C SER A 68 30.19 21.19 16.60
N THR A 69 30.03 22.27 17.34
CA THR A 69 30.74 23.52 17.07
C THR A 69 32.20 23.30 17.41
N PHE A 70 33.03 23.05 16.39
CA PHE A 70 34.47 23.23 16.52
C PHE A 70 34.76 24.74 16.53
N TYR A 71 35.28 25.24 17.63
CA TYR A 71 35.89 26.57 17.72
C TYR A 71 37.29 26.52 17.09
N ILE A 72 37.60 27.54 16.29
CA ILE A 72 38.90 28.21 16.32
C ILE A 72 38.58 29.66 16.66
#